data_AF-A0A660M2F8-F1
#
_entry.id   AF-A0A660M2F8-F1
#
_cell.length_a   1.000
_cell.length_b   1.000
_cell.length_c   1.000
_cell.angle_alpha   90.00
_cell.angle_beta   90.00
_cell.angle_gamma   90.00
#
_symmetry.space_group_name_H-M   'P 1'
#
loop_
_entity.id
_entity.type
_entity.pdbx_description
1 polymer ?
#
loop_
_entity_poly.entity_id
_entity_poly.type
_entity_poly.pdbx_seq_one_letter_code
_entity_poly.pdbx_strand_id
1 'polypeptide(L)'
;MTIDGFIDDSEIDKILEDTDILLTFEIPYNYNLFARAKELGIKTILQNNWEFTDYLQQTLPRPDLFMSHSYWHLDDQRVLLGRSWYVPTPVFVDDYAEIYADNLLLRRPTPKFLHVAGRQTVRDRNGTLDLIKAVESIPDSVKFQLVIKTQTAEVGETHDPRIVIDRDSPEDEKELYRGFDAMIMPRKFGGACMPMTEALAAGLPVIMTNVEPNDRILPREWLVSTHEEEPLMTRTLVSVDQANQRELSDLIVKFAKRSLTKRRADSNRAREIAVEGYSPESVLAKWKFIMSKLRKI
;
A
#
# COMPACT_ATOMS: atom_id res chain seq x y z
N MET A 1 21.26 22.30 -10.03
CA MET A 1 20.92 22.52 -8.62
C MET A 1 21.09 21.17 -7.95
N THR A 2 22.23 20.94 -7.30
CA THR A 2 22.48 19.71 -6.53
C THR A 2 21.65 19.79 -5.25
N ILE A 3 20.79 18.82 -5.03
CA ILE A 3 20.06 18.66 -3.77
C ILE A 3 21.04 17.97 -2.82
N ASP A 4 21.28 18.57 -1.65
CA ASP A 4 22.18 18.00 -0.65
C ASP A 4 21.76 16.55 -0.29
N GLY A 5 22.72 15.62 -0.32
CA GLY A 5 22.48 14.18 -0.16
C GLY A 5 22.21 13.36 -1.44
N PHE A 6 22.11 13.98 -2.62
CA PHE A 6 22.07 13.29 -3.91
C PHE A 6 23.47 13.26 -4.55
N ILE A 7 23.81 12.14 -5.21
CA ILE A 7 25.12 11.94 -5.84
C ILE A 7 25.35 12.95 -6.98
N ASP A 8 26.59 13.40 -7.14
CA ASP A 8 26.96 14.25 -8.26
C ASP A 8 27.44 13.44 -9.49
N ASP A 9 27.62 14.12 -10.63
CA ASP A 9 28.05 13.47 -11.87
C ASP A 9 29.46 12.86 -11.77
N SER A 10 30.32 13.36 -10.88
CA SER A 10 31.67 12.84 -10.67
C SER A 10 31.72 11.53 -9.89
N GLU A 11 30.64 11.21 -9.16
CA GLU A 11 30.50 9.97 -8.38
C GLU A 11 29.86 8.82 -9.18
N ILE A 12 29.27 9.10 -10.34
CA ILE A 12 28.51 8.13 -11.15
C ILE A 12 29.37 6.92 -11.54
N ASP A 13 30.58 7.14 -12.05
CA ASP A 13 31.44 6.05 -12.52
C ASP A 13 31.82 5.08 -11.40
N LYS A 14 31.99 5.59 -10.18
CA LYS A 14 32.27 4.77 -9.00
C LYS A 14 31.08 3.91 -8.59
N ILE A 15 29.86 4.40 -8.78
CA ILE A 15 28.63 3.65 -8.47
C ILE A 15 28.38 2.55 -9.51
N LEU A 16 28.76 2.80 -10.76
CA LEU A 16 28.58 1.86 -11.87
C LEU A 16 29.74 0.87 -12.03
N GLU A 17 30.84 1.05 -11.30
CA GLU A 17 31.95 0.12 -11.26
C GLU A 17 31.47 -1.28 -10.85
N ASP A 18 31.90 -2.31 -11.59
CA ASP A 18 31.55 -3.73 -11.37
C ASP A 18 30.02 -4.02 -11.29
N THR A 19 29.20 -3.18 -11.95
CA THR A 19 27.74 -3.33 -11.96
C THR A 19 27.24 -3.92 -13.28
N ASP A 20 26.55 -5.07 -13.21
CA ASP A 20 25.87 -5.65 -14.38
C ASP A 20 24.51 -4.99 -14.66
N ILE A 21 23.77 -4.70 -13.58
CA ILE A 21 22.41 -4.16 -13.61
C ILE A 21 22.25 -3.10 -12.53
N LEU A 22 21.86 -1.89 -12.93
CA LEU A 22 21.45 -0.83 -12.03
C LEU A 22 19.93 -0.88 -11.82
N LEU A 23 19.50 -1.06 -10.56
CA LEU A 23 18.10 -0.99 -10.15
C LEU A 23 17.91 0.17 -9.17
N THR A 24 16.98 1.07 -9.48
CA THR A 24 16.60 2.19 -8.59
C THR A 24 15.12 2.14 -8.24
N PHE A 25 14.75 2.67 -7.09
CA PHE A 25 13.38 2.69 -6.57
C PHE A 25 12.86 4.12 -6.45
N GLU A 26 11.59 4.32 -6.80
CA GLU A 26 10.86 5.60 -6.84
C GLU A 26 11.42 6.61 -7.85
N ILE A 27 12.60 7.16 -7.57
CA ILE A 27 13.35 8.09 -8.42
C ILE A 27 14.85 7.78 -8.33
N PRO A 28 15.64 7.96 -9.42
CA PRO A 28 17.08 7.78 -9.33
C PRO A 28 17.74 8.90 -8.51
N TYR A 29 18.83 8.57 -7.81
CA TYR A 29 19.66 9.57 -7.11
C TYR A 29 20.34 10.55 -8.07
N ASN A 30 20.48 10.20 -9.34
CA ASN A 30 20.87 11.12 -10.40
C ASN A 30 20.39 10.53 -11.72
N TYR A 31 19.62 11.28 -12.51
CA TYR A 31 19.12 10.80 -13.79
C TYR A 31 20.23 10.49 -14.80
N ASN A 32 21.41 11.11 -14.66
CA ASN A 32 22.57 10.82 -15.50
C ASN A 32 23.13 9.42 -15.28
N LEU A 33 22.78 8.73 -14.17
CA LEU A 33 23.09 7.31 -13.99
C LEU A 33 22.61 6.48 -15.18
N PHE A 34 21.42 6.75 -15.71
CA PHE A 34 20.88 5.96 -16.82
C PHE A 34 21.61 6.23 -18.14
N ALA A 35 21.98 7.49 -18.39
CA ALA A 35 22.77 7.82 -19.57
C ALA A 35 24.14 7.14 -19.52
N ARG A 36 24.82 7.25 -18.38
CA ARG A 36 26.16 6.69 -18.21
C ARG A 36 26.19 5.16 -18.17
N ALA A 37 25.23 4.53 -17.47
CA ALA A 37 25.08 3.08 -17.47
C ALA A 37 24.92 2.53 -18.89
N LYS A 38 24.13 3.21 -19.73
CA LYS A 38 23.97 2.83 -21.14
C LYS A 38 25.26 2.92 -21.94
N GLU A 39 26.10 3.94 -21.72
CA GLU A 39 27.42 4.05 -22.34
C GLU A 39 28.35 2.88 -21.95
N LEU A 40 28.25 2.42 -20.70
CA LEU A 40 29.02 1.29 -20.17
C LEU A 40 28.41 -0.07 -20.50
N GLY A 41 27.27 -0.12 -21.19
CA GLY A 41 26.56 -1.37 -21.52
C GLY A 41 25.83 -2.01 -20.34
N ILE A 42 25.66 -1.29 -19.22
CA ILE A 42 24.98 -1.73 -18.01
C ILE A 42 23.47 -1.60 -18.20
N LYS A 43 22.71 -2.64 -17.83
CA LYS A 43 21.24 -2.61 -17.94
C LYS A 43 20.63 -1.83 -16.77
N THR A 44 19.59 -1.07 -17.06
CA THR A 44 18.99 -0.14 -16.08
C THR A 44 17.50 -0.41 -15.89
N ILE A 45 17.07 -0.42 -14.63
CA ILE A 45 15.68 -0.62 -14.22
C ILE A 45 15.30 0.48 -13.24
N LEU A 46 14.15 1.13 -13.47
CA LEU A 46 13.52 2.00 -12.49
C LEU A 46 12.21 1.38 -12.02
N GLN A 47 12.12 0.99 -10.75
CA GLN A 47 10.85 0.70 -10.11
C GLN A 47 10.21 2.01 -9.67
N ASN A 48 9.41 2.58 -10.56
CA ASN A 48 8.80 3.89 -10.48
C ASN A 48 7.62 3.93 -9.48
N ASN A 49 7.45 5.08 -8.83
CA ASN A 49 6.25 5.44 -8.09
C ASN A 49 5.54 6.57 -8.86
N TRP A 50 4.28 6.36 -9.24
CA TRP A 50 3.52 7.32 -10.05
C TRP A 50 3.36 8.70 -9.40
N GLU A 51 3.32 8.75 -8.06
CA GLU A 51 3.27 10.01 -7.32
C GLU A 51 4.52 10.88 -7.56
N PHE A 52 5.64 10.25 -7.95
CA PHE A 52 6.97 10.87 -8.02
C PHE A 52 7.60 10.85 -9.43
N THR A 53 6.83 10.48 -10.47
CA THR A 53 7.41 10.28 -11.81
C THR A 53 7.69 11.59 -12.56
N ASP A 54 8.94 12.08 -12.51
CA ASP A 54 9.36 13.29 -13.23
C ASP A 54 9.25 13.18 -14.76
N TYR A 55 9.21 11.97 -15.30
CA TYR A 55 9.13 11.70 -16.75
C TYR A 55 7.84 12.20 -17.42
N LEU A 56 6.82 12.59 -16.66
CA LEU A 56 5.60 13.18 -17.21
C LEU A 56 5.73 14.68 -17.47
N GLN A 57 6.73 15.32 -16.88
CA GLN A 57 6.92 16.78 -16.95
C GLN A 57 8.21 17.17 -17.66
N GLN A 58 9.18 16.26 -17.73
CA GLN A 58 10.53 16.55 -18.19
C GLN A 58 11.05 15.48 -19.15
N THR A 59 11.90 15.90 -20.09
CA THR A 59 12.69 15.00 -20.93
C THR A 59 13.96 14.63 -20.15
N LEU A 60 14.02 13.39 -19.66
CA LEU A 60 15.13 12.89 -18.83
C LEU A 60 15.76 11.64 -19.46
N PRO A 61 17.04 11.33 -19.18
CA PRO A 61 17.61 10.02 -19.47
C PRO A 61 16.71 8.91 -18.93
N ARG A 62 16.48 7.87 -19.74
CA ARG A 62 15.51 6.81 -19.46
C ARG A 62 16.22 5.50 -19.11
N PRO A 63 15.68 4.72 -18.16
CA PRO A 63 16.13 3.36 -17.95
C PRO A 63 15.74 2.47 -19.17
N ASP A 64 16.37 1.30 -19.28
CA ASP A 64 15.98 0.28 -20.25
C ASP A 64 14.60 -0.30 -19.93
N LEU A 65 14.23 -0.33 -18.65
CA LEU A 65 12.97 -0.86 -18.17
C LEU A 65 12.34 0.00 -17.07
N PHE A 66 11.08 0.37 -17.27
CA PHE A 66 10.24 0.84 -16.17
C PHE A 66 9.57 -0.36 -15.49
N MET A 67 9.38 -0.24 -14.18
CA MET A 67 8.51 -1.12 -13.43
C MET A 67 7.64 -0.32 -12.48
N SER A 68 6.51 -0.89 -12.09
CA SER A 68 5.63 -0.33 -11.06
C SER A 68 5.55 -1.28 -9.88
N HIS A 69 5.61 -0.73 -8.66
CA HIS A 69 5.39 -1.49 -7.44
C HIS A 69 3.91 -1.73 -7.09
N SER A 70 3.00 -1.16 -7.88
CA SER A 70 1.55 -1.26 -7.68
C SER A 70 0.83 -1.26 -9.02
N TYR A 71 -0.45 -1.62 -9.01
CA TYR A 71 -1.27 -1.45 -10.21
C TYR A 71 -1.60 0.01 -10.53
N TRP A 72 -1.39 0.93 -9.57
CA TRP A 72 -1.75 2.34 -9.71
C TRP A 72 -1.08 2.99 -10.91
N HIS A 73 -1.90 3.44 -11.85
CA HIS A 73 -1.50 4.00 -13.14
C HIS A 73 -0.57 3.10 -13.97
N LEU A 74 -0.59 1.77 -13.76
CA LEU A 74 0.28 0.86 -14.50
C LEU A 74 0.00 0.91 -16.01
N ASP A 75 -1.26 1.02 -16.40
CA ASP A 75 -1.64 1.08 -17.80
C ASP A 75 -1.27 2.44 -18.42
N ASP A 76 -1.39 3.54 -17.68
CA ASP A 76 -0.90 4.86 -18.10
C ASP A 76 0.62 4.86 -18.26
N GLN A 77 1.36 4.26 -17.32
CA GLN A 77 2.80 4.07 -17.45
C GLN A 77 3.16 3.28 -18.70
N ARG A 78 2.38 2.26 -19.08
CA ARG A 78 2.63 1.48 -20.30
C ARG A 78 2.47 2.30 -21.56
N VAL A 79 1.45 3.17 -21.58
CA VAL A 79 1.16 4.05 -22.71
C VAL A 79 2.20 5.16 -22.82
N LEU A 80 2.51 5.83 -21.71
CA LEU A 80 3.32 7.06 -21.69
C LEU A 80 4.82 6.77 -21.58
N LEU A 81 5.20 5.77 -20.78
CA LEU A 81 6.59 5.44 -20.47
C LEU A 81 7.09 4.19 -21.22
N GLY A 82 6.23 3.55 -22.02
CA GLY A 82 6.59 2.35 -22.77
C GLY A 82 6.57 1.10 -21.90
N ARG A 83 7.47 0.14 -22.12
CA ARG A 83 7.41 -1.16 -21.44
C ARG A 83 7.52 -1.00 -19.92
N SER A 84 6.41 -1.23 -19.21
CA SER A 84 6.34 -1.26 -17.74
C SER A 84 5.72 -2.56 -17.20
N TRP A 85 6.39 -3.17 -16.22
CA TRP A 85 5.97 -4.41 -15.56
C TRP A 85 5.56 -4.16 -14.11
N TYR A 86 4.65 -4.98 -13.60
CA TYR A 86 4.25 -4.95 -12.19
C TYR A 86 5.06 -5.96 -11.37
N VAL A 87 5.69 -5.47 -10.31
CA VAL A 87 6.31 -6.29 -9.26
C VAL A 87 6.08 -5.60 -7.93
N PRO A 88 5.29 -6.14 -6.99
CA PRO A 88 5.06 -5.47 -5.72
C PRO A 88 6.25 -5.58 -4.78
N THR A 89 6.25 -4.76 -3.73
CA THR A 89 7.11 -4.97 -2.56
C THR A 89 6.68 -6.26 -1.86
N PRO A 90 7.62 -7.16 -1.51
CA PRO A 90 7.27 -8.38 -0.81
C PRO A 90 6.85 -8.11 0.64
N VAL A 91 5.99 -8.96 1.18
CA VAL A 91 5.74 -9.11 2.62
C VAL A 91 6.21 -10.49 3.05
N PHE A 92 7.01 -10.57 4.12
CA PHE A 92 7.51 -11.83 4.65
C PHE A 92 6.37 -12.56 5.38
N VAL A 93 5.51 -13.24 4.63
CA VAL A 93 4.29 -13.86 5.16
C VAL A 93 4.56 -14.80 6.35
N ASP A 94 5.69 -15.50 6.37
CA ASP A 94 6.03 -16.43 7.45
C ASP A 94 6.29 -15.72 8.78
N ASP A 95 6.75 -14.47 8.75
CA ASP A 95 6.94 -13.64 9.94
C ASP A 95 5.61 -13.32 10.66
N TYR A 96 4.48 -13.50 9.97
CA TYR A 96 3.11 -13.32 10.49
C TYR A 96 2.39 -14.64 10.79
N ALA A 97 3.04 -15.80 10.66
CA ALA A 97 2.37 -17.09 10.78
C ALA A 97 1.69 -17.31 12.16
N GLU A 98 2.37 -16.91 13.24
CA GLU A 98 1.82 -16.99 14.59
C GLU A 98 0.65 -16.01 14.79
N ILE A 99 0.81 -14.76 14.35
CA ILE A 99 -0.23 -13.72 14.41
C ILE A 99 -1.48 -14.16 13.63
N TYR A 100 -1.27 -14.75 12.45
CA TYR A 100 -2.35 -15.30 11.64
C TYR A 100 -3.09 -16.42 12.37
N ALA A 101 -2.37 -17.36 12.97
CA ALA A 101 -2.97 -18.46 13.73
C ALA A 101 -3.80 -17.93 14.91
N ASP A 102 -3.28 -16.95 15.64
CA ASP A 102 -4.00 -16.28 16.74
C ASP A 102 -5.27 -15.58 16.26
N ASN A 103 -5.16 -14.79 15.19
CA ASN A 103 -6.29 -14.07 14.59
C ASN A 103 -7.39 -15.04 14.12
N LEU A 104 -7.02 -16.16 13.50
CA LEU A 104 -7.96 -17.18 13.01
C LEU A 104 -8.71 -17.89 14.15
N LEU A 105 -8.07 -18.02 15.30
CA LEU A 105 -8.61 -18.67 16.49
C LEU A 105 -9.39 -17.73 17.41
N LEU A 106 -9.45 -16.43 17.11
CA LEU A 106 -10.17 -15.46 17.93
C LEU A 106 -11.63 -15.86 18.16
N ARG A 107 -12.00 -15.92 19.44
CA ARG A 107 -13.37 -16.10 19.90
C ARG A 107 -13.73 -14.96 20.85
N ARG A 108 -14.26 -13.88 20.29
CA ARG A 108 -14.75 -12.74 21.07
C ARG A 108 -16.18 -12.35 20.66
N PRO A 109 -17.00 -11.92 21.63
CA PRO A 109 -18.38 -11.49 21.38
C PRO A 109 -18.44 -10.16 20.63
N THR A 110 -17.43 -9.31 20.79
CA THR A 110 -17.35 -7.98 20.18
C THR A 110 -16.18 -7.93 19.21
N PRO A 111 -16.41 -7.74 17.89
CA PRO A 111 -15.35 -7.62 16.91
C PRO A 111 -14.47 -6.40 17.17
N LYS A 112 -13.18 -6.52 16.86
CA LYS A 112 -12.19 -5.45 16.98
C LYS A 112 -11.59 -5.16 15.62
N PHE A 113 -11.68 -3.91 15.18
CA PHE A 113 -11.14 -3.46 13.90
C PHE A 113 -9.91 -2.59 14.13
N LEU A 114 -8.94 -2.72 13.23
CA LEU A 114 -7.73 -1.92 13.20
C LEU A 114 -7.83 -0.83 12.14
N HIS A 115 -7.36 0.37 12.46
CA HIS A 115 -7.04 1.39 11.48
C HIS A 115 -5.61 1.90 11.74
N VAL A 116 -4.75 1.82 10.73
CA VAL A 116 -3.37 2.33 10.82
C VAL A 116 -3.36 3.74 10.23
N ALA A 117 -3.49 4.75 11.09
CA ALA A 117 -3.40 6.14 10.65
C ALA A 117 -1.94 6.53 10.31
N GLY A 118 -0.97 5.94 11.02
CA GLY A 118 0.45 6.19 10.80
C GLY A 118 0.87 7.59 11.25
N ARG A 119 1.70 8.26 10.45
CA ARG A 119 2.08 9.68 10.61
C ARG A 119 1.05 10.58 9.94
N GLN A 120 0.97 11.85 10.35
CA GLN A 120 0.08 12.81 9.70
C GLN A 120 0.35 12.86 8.19
N THR A 121 -0.61 12.41 7.40
CA THR A 121 -0.53 12.42 5.94
C THR A 121 -1.26 13.63 5.36
N VAL A 122 -0.74 14.16 4.25
CA VAL A 122 -1.43 15.18 3.46
C VAL A 122 -2.84 14.71 3.08
N ARG A 123 -3.83 15.60 3.24
CA ARG A 123 -5.23 15.41 2.83
C ARG A 123 -5.93 14.18 3.43
N ASP A 124 -5.53 13.74 4.62
CA ASP A 124 -6.09 12.52 5.24
C ASP A 124 -5.99 11.30 4.31
N ARG A 125 -4.80 11.07 3.74
CA ARG A 125 -4.53 10.02 2.75
C ARG A 125 -5.09 8.65 3.14
N ASN A 126 -5.04 8.29 4.42
CA ASN A 126 -5.51 6.98 4.91
C ASN A 126 -7.01 6.96 5.25
N GLY A 127 -7.70 8.10 5.19
CA GLY A 127 -9.13 8.24 5.41
C GLY A 127 -9.54 8.12 6.89
N THR A 128 -8.68 8.55 7.82
CA THR A 128 -8.94 8.46 9.26
C THR A 128 -10.17 9.28 9.64
N LEU A 129 -10.35 10.48 9.09
CA LEU A 129 -11.49 11.35 9.43
C LEU A 129 -12.81 10.82 8.82
N ASP A 130 -12.75 10.27 7.60
CA ASP A 130 -13.91 9.64 6.96
C ASP A 130 -14.35 8.40 7.77
N LEU A 131 -13.39 7.61 8.26
CA LEU A 131 -13.67 6.47 9.12
C LEU A 131 -14.30 6.87 10.45
N ILE A 132 -13.79 7.90 11.13
CA ILE A 132 -14.37 8.40 12.40
C ILE A 132 -15.83 8.80 12.19
N LYS A 133 -16.10 9.63 11.18
CA LYS A 133 -17.46 10.04 10.82
C LYS A 133 -18.35 8.84 10.50
N ALA A 134 -17.79 7.74 10.00
CA ALA A 134 -18.58 6.58 9.55
C ALA A 134 -19.04 5.83 10.77
N VAL A 135 -18.11 5.57 11.68
CA VAL A 135 -18.37 4.96 12.98
C VAL A 135 -19.39 5.77 13.77
N GLU A 136 -19.25 7.10 13.84
CA GLU A 136 -20.18 7.97 14.57
C GLU A 136 -21.62 7.92 14.03
N SER A 137 -21.81 7.57 12.75
CA SER A 137 -23.13 7.41 12.14
C SER A 137 -23.78 6.05 12.43
N ILE A 138 -23.01 5.07 12.93
CA ILE A 138 -23.50 3.71 13.19
C ILE A 138 -24.26 3.67 14.52
N PRO A 139 -25.49 3.11 14.57
CA PRO A 139 -26.23 3.03 15.83
C PRO A 139 -25.48 2.32 16.96
N ASP A 140 -25.60 2.82 18.20
CA ASP A 140 -24.98 2.26 19.41
C ASP A 140 -25.34 0.79 19.71
N SER A 141 -26.43 0.31 19.11
CA SER A 141 -26.86 -1.09 19.20
C SER A 141 -25.90 -2.04 18.47
N VAL A 142 -25.10 -1.54 17.52
CA VAL A 142 -24.07 -2.33 16.84
C VAL A 142 -22.79 -2.30 17.66
N LYS A 143 -22.38 -3.46 18.17
CA LYS A 143 -21.22 -3.60 19.07
C LYS A 143 -19.97 -4.00 18.29
N PHE A 144 -18.94 -3.16 18.37
CA PHE A 144 -17.58 -3.41 17.92
C PHE A 144 -16.63 -2.44 18.65
N GLN A 145 -15.33 -2.64 18.49
CA GLN A 145 -14.30 -1.68 18.86
C GLN A 145 -13.48 -1.33 17.61
N LEU A 146 -13.22 -0.05 17.39
CA LEU A 146 -12.25 0.42 16.41
C LEU A 146 -11.01 0.91 17.16
N VAL A 147 -9.82 0.40 16.81
CA VAL A 147 -8.55 0.92 17.31
C VAL A 147 -7.84 1.67 16.19
N ILE A 148 -7.60 2.96 16.42
CA ILE A 148 -6.81 3.82 15.55
C ILE A 148 -5.39 3.84 16.10
N LYS A 149 -4.46 3.19 15.39
CA LYS A 149 -3.02 3.19 15.68
C LYS A 149 -2.34 4.39 15.03
N THR A 150 -1.65 5.21 15.82
CA THR A 150 -0.89 6.37 15.33
C THR A 150 0.32 6.68 16.19
N GLN A 151 1.37 7.23 15.60
CA GLN A 151 2.54 7.74 16.35
C GLN A 151 2.44 9.26 16.56
N THR A 152 2.07 9.97 15.50
CA THR A 152 2.14 11.44 15.45
C THR A 152 0.98 12.09 14.70
N ALA A 153 0.04 11.30 14.16
CA ALA A 153 -1.07 11.88 13.44
C ALA A 153 -2.02 12.55 14.43
N GLU A 154 -2.41 13.78 14.11
CA GLU A 154 -3.59 14.39 14.71
C GLU A 154 -4.81 13.59 14.27
N VAL A 155 -5.28 12.72 15.16
CA VAL A 155 -6.55 12.03 15.01
C VAL A 155 -7.61 13.02 15.48
N GLY A 156 -8.56 13.36 14.60
CA GLY A 156 -9.61 14.32 14.91
C GLY A 156 -10.34 13.99 16.22
N GLU A 157 -10.95 15.01 16.84
CA GLU A 157 -11.77 14.81 18.03
C GLU A 157 -12.90 13.82 17.73
N THR A 158 -13.09 12.85 18.63
CA THR A 158 -14.22 11.92 18.57
C THR A 158 -14.74 11.65 19.97
N HIS A 159 -16.05 11.47 20.07
CA HIS A 159 -16.74 11.14 21.33
C HIS A 159 -17.37 9.74 21.28
N ASP A 160 -17.15 8.98 20.21
CA ASP A 160 -17.69 7.64 20.08
C ASP A 160 -16.94 6.66 21.00
N PRO A 161 -17.62 6.04 21.99
CA PRO A 161 -16.95 5.15 22.94
C PRO A 161 -16.43 3.84 22.33
N ARG A 162 -16.77 3.55 21.05
CA ARG A 162 -16.23 2.40 20.32
C ARG A 162 -14.85 2.67 19.74
N ILE A 163 -14.43 3.94 19.65
CA ILE A 163 -13.14 4.33 19.08
C ILE A 163 -12.10 4.46 20.19
N VAL A 164 -10.98 3.76 20.01
CA VAL A 164 -9.80 3.84 20.88
C VAL A 164 -8.65 4.38 20.05
N ILE A 165 -8.05 5.49 20.49
CA ILE A 165 -6.83 6.02 19.90
C ILE A 165 -5.66 5.44 20.67
N ASP A 166 -4.85 4.65 19.98
CA ASP A 166 -3.74 3.91 20.54
C ASP A 166 -2.43 4.47 19.96
N ARG A 167 -1.61 5.03 20.86
CA ARG A 167 -0.31 5.65 20.53
C ARG A 167 0.88 4.79 20.93
N ASP A 168 0.62 3.56 21.37
CA ASP A 168 1.68 2.65 21.78
C ASP A 168 2.38 2.09 20.55
N SER A 169 3.70 2.07 20.62
CA SER A 169 4.57 1.48 19.59
C SER A 169 5.11 0.16 20.13
N PRO A 170 4.69 -1.00 19.58
CA PRO A 170 5.26 -2.29 19.98
C PRO A 170 6.74 -2.38 19.56
N GLU A 171 7.52 -3.19 20.28
CA GLU A 171 8.92 -3.47 19.90
C GLU A 171 9.01 -4.20 18.55
N ASP A 172 8.05 -5.10 18.28
CA ASP A 172 7.86 -5.74 16.97
C ASP A 172 6.64 -5.13 16.28
N GLU A 173 6.86 -4.45 15.16
CA GLU A 173 5.83 -3.81 14.34
C GLU A 173 4.73 -4.77 13.86
N LYS A 174 5.04 -6.05 13.70
CA LYS A 174 4.05 -7.06 13.27
C LYS A 174 2.94 -7.24 14.31
N GLU A 175 3.24 -7.03 15.58
CA GLU A 175 2.27 -7.14 16.67
C GLU A 175 1.13 -6.12 16.56
N LEU A 176 1.28 -5.07 15.73
CA LEU A 176 0.19 -4.14 15.41
C LEU A 176 -1.05 -4.84 14.85
N TYR A 177 -0.88 -6.00 14.21
CA TYR A 177 -1.95 -6.72 13.53
C TYR A 177 -2.55 -7.86 14.36
N ARG A 178 -2.02 -8.14 15.56
CA ARG A 178 -2.49 -9.24 16.41
C ARG A 178 -3.78 -8.87 17.14
N GLY A 179 -4.71 -9.82 17.18
CA GLY A 179 -5.93 -9.71 17.96
C GLY A 179 -7.03 -8.85 17.32
N PHE A 180 -7.05 -8.73 15.99
CA PHE A 180 -8.07 -7.99 15.23
C PHE A 180 -8.89 -8.91 14.32
N ASP A 181 -10.09 -8.48 13.96
CA ASP A 181 -11.01 -9.21 13.06
C ASP A 181 -10.94 -8.69 11.62
N ALA A 182 -10.53 -7.43 11.42
CA ALA A 182 -10.34 -6.78 10.12
C ALA A 182 -9.50 -5.51 10.26
N MET A 183 -8.90 -5.04 9.17
CA MET A 183 -8.37 -3.68 9.05
C MET A 183 -9.32 -2.83 8.21
N ILE A 184 -9.57 -1.59 8.61
CA ILE A 184 -10.35 -0.61 7.86
C ILE A 184 -9.44 0.56 7.53
N MET A 185 -9.23 0.84 6.26
CA MET A 185 -8.41 1.94 5.79
C MET A 185 -8.99 2.49 4.48
N PRO A 186 -9.99 3.39 4.55
CA PRO A 186 -10.65 3.96 3.37
C PRO A 186 -9.72 4.99 2.69
N ARG A 187 -8.58 4.50 2.20
CA ARG A 187 -7.48 5.29 1.67
C ARG A 187 -7.92 6.11 0.46
N LYS A 188 -7.55 7.37 0.44
CA LYS A 188 -7.96 8.32 -0.60
C LYS A 188 -7.15 8.25 -1.88
N PHE A 189 -5.86 7.94 -1.78
CA PHE A 189 -4.96 7.81 -2.93
C PHE A 189 -3.65 7.10 -2.56
N GLY A 190 -2.99 6.53 -3.57
CA GLY A 190 -1.63 6.04 -3.47
C GLY A 190 -1.41 4.66 -4.10
N GLY A 191 -0.15 4.38 -4.44
CA GLY A 191 0.27 3.11 -5.01
C GLY A 191 0.47 2.05 -3.94
N ALA A 192 1.73 1.78 -3.59
CA ALA A 192 2.07 0.79 -2.56
C ALA A 192 1.39 1.10 -1.19
N CYS A 193 1.04 0.03 -0.47
CA CYS A 193 0.42 0.09 0.84
C CYS A 193 0.90 -1.06 1.72
N MET A 194 2.00 -0.83 2.46
CA MET A 194 2.53 -1.83 3.39
C MET A 194 1.52 -2.26 4.45
N PRO A 195 0.76 -1.34 5.09
CA PRO A 195 -0.21 -1.76 6.09
C PRO A 195 -1.28 -2.72 5.57
N MET A 196 -1.69 -2.59 4.30
CA MET A 196 -2.62 -3.51 3.67
C MET A 196 -1.97 -4.89 3.50
N THR A 197 -0.76 -4.97 2.94
CA THR A 197 -0.09 -6.25 2.71
C THR A 197 0.24 -6.98 4.01
N GLU A 198 0.61 -6.25 5.05
CA GLU A 198 0.90 -6.78 6.39
C GLU A 198 -0.37 -7.26 7.10
N ALA A 199 -1.47 -6.50 7.00
CA ALA A 199 -2.78 -6.93 7.49
C ALA A 199 -3.25 -8.22 6.79
N LEU A 200 -3.11 -8.29 5.46
CA LEU A 200 -3.45 -9.49 4.70
C LEU A 200 -2.58 -10.69 5.12
N ALA A 201 -1.27 -10.47 5.33
CA ALA A 201 -0.38 -11.50 5.85
C ALA A 201 -0.81 -11.97 7.25
N ALA A 202 -1.22 -11.05 8.13
CA ALA A 202 -1.79 -11.38 9.44
C ALA A 202 -3.19 -12.02 9.38
N GLY A 203 -3.74 -12.26 8.18
CA GLY A 203 -5.08 -12.81 7.95
C GLY A 203 -6.20 -11.87 8.32
N LEU A 204 -5.99 -10.56 8.25
CA LEU A 204 -7.03 -9.55 8.43
C LEU A 204 -7.61 -9.19 7.06
N PRO A 205 -8.93 -9.39 6.82
CA PRO A 205 -9.57 -8.78 5.67
C PRO A 205 -9.44 -7.26 5.75
N VAL A 206 -9.17 -6.61 4.62
CA VAL A 206 -8.93 -5.17 4.54
C VAL A 206 -10.07 -4.48 3.83
N ILE A 207 -10.73 -3.55 4.52
CA ILE A 207 -11.79 -2.71 3.99
C ILE A 207 -11.17 -1.41 3.46
N MET A 208 -11.32 -1.14 2.17
CA MET A 208 -10.76 0.04 1.50
C MET A 208 -11.73 0.65 0.49
N THR A 209 -11.36 1.78 -0.09
CA THR A 209 -12.04 2.39 -1.24
C THR A 209 -11.88 1.57 -2.51
N ASN A 210 -12.93 1.54 -3.33
CA ASN A 210 -13.00 0.86 -4.63
C ASN A 210 -12.37 1.70 -5.73
N VAL A 211 -11.06 1.91 -5.61
CA VAL A 211 -10.24 2.69 -6.54
C VAL A 211 -8.95 1.93 -6.83
N GLU A 212 -8.26 2.29 -7.90
CA GLU A 212 -6.96 1.72 -8.19
C GLU A 212 -5.94 2.12 -7.10
N PRO A 213 -5.07 1.19 -6.63
CA PRO A 213 -4.92 -0.21 -7.04
C PRO A 213 -5.76 -1.22 -6.24
N ASN A 214 -6.57 -0.76 -5.27
CA ASN A 214 -7.29 -1.62 -4.32
C ASN A 214 -8.25 -2.57 -5.04
N ASP A 215 -8.95 -2.09 -6.06
CA ASP A 215 -9.94 -2.85 -6.86
C ASP A 215 -9.35 -4.03 -7.64
N ARG A 216 -8.05 -3.99 -7.94
CA ARG A 216 -7.32 -5.10 -8.59
C ARG A 216 -6.77 -6.13 -7.60
N ILE A 217 -6.69 -5.78 -6.31
CA ILE A 217 -6.03 -6.58 -5.27
C ILE A 217 -7.06 -7.23 -4.34
N LEU A 218 -8.05 -6.45 -3.89
CA LEU A 218 -8.98 -6.83 -2.85
C LEU A 218 -10.31 -7.33 -3.42
N PRO A 219 -10.99 -8.26 -2.72
CA PRO A 219 -12.34 -8.66 -3.04
C PRO A 219 -13.30 -7.47 -3.09
N ARG A 220 -14.11 -7.39 -4.14
CA ARG A 220 -15.10 -6.31 -4.33
C ARG A 220 -16.02 -6.12 -3.12
N GLU A 221 -16.37 -7.20 -2.42
CA GLU A 221 -17.22 -7.13 -1.23
C GLU A 221 -16.55 -6.53 0.03
N TRP A 222 -15.26 -6.22 -0.03
CA TRP A 222 -14.50 -5.49 0.99
C TRP A 222 -14.26 -4.03 0.59
N LEU A 223 -14.76 -3.62 -0.58
CA LEU A 223 -14.53 -2.29 -1.11
C LEU A 223 -15.79 -1.41 -1.00
N VAL A 224 -15.57 -0.12 -0.81
CA VAL A 224 -16.63 0.91 -0.76
C VAL A 224 -16.50 1.85 -1.94
N SER A 225 -17.62 2.32 -2.51
CA SER A 225 -17.55 3.31 -3.58
C SER A 225 -16.93 4.63 -3.10
N THR A 226 -16.51 5.46 -4.05
CA THR A 226 -15.92 6.78 -3.79
C THR A 226 -16.58 7.86 -4.62
N HIS A 227 -16.32 9.10 -4.24
CA HIS A 227 -16.46 10.27 -5.10
C HIS A 227 -15.14 11.04 -5.13
N GLU A 228 -14.85 11.67 -6.26
CA GLU A 228 -13.62 12.45 -6.42
C GLU A 228 -13.67 13.74 -5.57
N GLU A 229 -12.55 14.03 -4.92
CA GLU A 229 -12.23 15.32 -4.33
C GLU A 229 -11.34 16.13 -5.28
N GLU A 230 -11.04 17.37 -4.90
CA GLU A 230 -10.04 18.17 -5.61
C GLU A 230 -8.69 17.43 -5.70
N PRO A 231 -8.12 17.30 -6.90
CA PRO A 231 -6.89 16.56 -7.12
C PRO A 231 -5.72 17.24 -6.40
N LEU A 232 -4.72 16.44 -6.05
CA LEU A 232 -3.52 16.90 -5.36
C LEU A 232 -2.37 16.97 -6.35
N MET A 233 -1.71 18.14 -6.44
CA MET A 233 -0.44 18.23 -7.13
C MET A 233 0.67 17.73 -6.22
N THR A 234 1.27 16.60 -6.59
CA THR A 234 2.52 16.09 -6.02
C THR A 234 3.67 16.46 -6.97
N ARG A 235 4.51 15.51 -7.39
CA ARG A 235 5.29 15.67 -8.63
C ARG A 235 4.44 15.36 -9.86
N THR A 236 3.31 14.69 -9.68
CA THR A 236 2.28 14.47 -10.68
C THR A 236 0.92 14.91 -10.13
N LEU A 237 -0.01 15.26 -11.01
CA LEU A 237 -1.40 15.50 -10.58
C LEU A 237 -2.04 14.15 -10.30
N VAL A 238 -2.44 13.91 -9.06
CA VAL A 238 -3.09 12.66 -8.64
C VAL A 238 -4.55 12.93 -8.25
N SER A 239 -5.43 11.99 -8.60
CA SER A 239 -6.79 11.99 -8.08
C SER A 239 -6.77 11.76 -6.57
N VAL A 240 -7.72 12.37 -5.88
CA VAL A 240 -7.98 12.14 -4.46
C VAL A 240 -9.43 11.68 -4.36
N ASP A 241 -9.64 10.51 -3.78
CA ASP A 241 -10.96 9.93 -3.64
C ASP A 241 -11.43 10.00 -2.19
N GLN A 242 -12.71 10.28 -1.96
CA GLN A 242 -13.32 10.19 -0.65
C GLN A 242 -14.28 9.00 -0.61
N ALA A 243 -14.23 8.22 0.47
CA ALA A 243 -15.12 7.08 0.64
C ALA A 243 -16.59 7.50 0.75
N ASN A 244 -17.47 6.71 0.16
CA ASN A 244 -18.90 6.85 0.38
C ASN A 244 -19.22 6.51 1.84
N GLN A 245 -19.59 7.55 2.59
CA GLN A 245 -19.78 7.49 4.04
C GLN A 245 -20.79 6.43 4.48
N ARG A 246 -21.90 6.32 3.74
CA ARG A 246 -22.98 5.39 4.06
C ARG A 246 -22.56 3.96 3.77
N GLU A 247 -21.95 3.71 2.61
CA GLU A 247 -21.46 2.38 2.26
C GLU A 247 -20.37 1.89 3.22
N LEU A 248 -19.47 2.79 3.64
CA LEU A 248 -18.45 2.47 4.65
C LEU A 248 -19.09 2.06 5.97
N SER A 249 -20.08 2.83 6.45
CA SER A 249 -20.82 2.51 7.68
C SER A 249 -21.56 1.18 7.58
N ASP A 250 -22.26 0.95 6.46
CA ASP A 250 -22.99 -0.30 6.21
C ASP A 250 -22.05 -1.51 6.14
N LEU A 251 -20.87 -1.34 5.54
CA LEU A 251 -19.87 -2.39 5.45
C LEU A 251 -19.25 -2.70 6.83
N ILE A 252 -18.96 -1.69 7.64
CA ILE A 252 -18.51 -1.87 9.03
C ILE A 252 -19.55 -2.65 9.83
N VAL A 253 -20.85 -2.29 9.71
CA VAL A 253 -21.94 -3.03 10.37
C VAL A 253 -22.00 -4.48 9.89
N LYS A 254 -21.83 -4.73 8.60
CA LYS A 254 -21.81 -6.08 8.03
C LYS A 254 -20.65 -6.91 8.58
N PHE A 255 -19.46 -6.32 8.71
CA PHE A 255 -18.30 -6.96 9.32
C PHE A 255 -18.50 -7.21 10.82
N ALA A 256 -19.07 -6.25 11.55
CA ALA A 256 -19.37 -6.37 12.98
C ALA A 256 -20.39 -7.49 13.29
N LYS A 257 -21.25 -7.83 12.33
CA LYS A 257 -22.25 -8.89 12.45
C LYS A 257 -21.82 -10.22 11.82
N ARG A 258 -20.56 -10.36 11.38
CA ARG A 258 -20.09 -11.62 10.76
C ARG A 258 -20.14 -12.78 11.74
N SER A 259 -20.71 -13.90 11.28
CA SER A 259 -20.58 -15.17 11.99
C SER A 259 -19.11 -15.59 12.07
N LEU A 260 -18.78 -16.42 13.06
CA LEU A 260 -17.42 -16.94 13.23
C LEU A 260 -16.93 -17.66 11.95
N THR A 261 -17.78 -18.47 11.32
CA THR A 261 -17.45 -19.15 10.06
C THR A 261 -17.07 -18.16 8.97
N LYS A 262 -17.81 -17.06 8.83
CA LYS A 262 -17.53 -16.07 7.79
C LYS A 262 -16.29 -15.23 8.10
N ARG A 263 -16.04 -14.90 9.38
CA ARG A 263 -14.78 -14.26 9.81
C ARG A 263 -13.57 -15.10 9.43
N ARG A 264 -13.59 -16.41 9.70
CA ARG A 264 -12.51 -17.33 9.32
C ARG A 264 -12.33 -17.43 7.81
N ALA A 265 -13.42 -17.47 7.05
CA ALA A 265 -13.34 -17.48 5.60
C ALA A 265 -12.73 -16.18 5.05
N ASP A 266 -13.11 -15.03 5.59
CA ASP A 266 -12.53 -13.73 5.20
C ASP A 266 -11.04 -13.67 5.60
N SER A 267 -10.65 -14.24 6.76
CA SER A 267 -9.26 -14.33 7.23
C SER A 267 -8.37 -15.23 6.37
N ASN A 268 -8.84 -16.43 6.03
CA ASN A 268 -8.13 -17.34 5.11
C ASN A 268 -7.91 -16.68 3.75
N ARG A 269 -8.94 -16.02 3.21
CA ARG A 269 -8.85 -15.32 1.93
C ARG A 269 -7.85 -14.16 1.98
N ALA A 270 -7.79 -13.44 3.09
CA ALA A 270 -6.80 -12.38 3.29
C ALA A 270 -5.38 -12.95 3.22
N ARG A 271 -5.12 -14.06 3.91
CA ARG A 271 -3.83 -14.76 3.89
C ARG A 271 -3.48 -15.28 2.50
N GLU A 272 -4.44 -15.85 1.78
CA GLU A 272 -4.26 -16.33 0.39
C GLU A 272 -3.80 -15.18 -0.53
N ILE A 273 -4.45 -14.01 -0.46
CA ILE A 273 -4.05 -12.83 -1.24
C ILE A 273 -2.61 -12.42 -0.93
N ALA A 274 -2.21 -12.41 0.34
CA ALA A 274 -0.84 -12.09 0.73
C ALA A 274 0.18 -13.10 0.16
N VAL A 275 -0.10 -14.40 0.31
CA VAL A 275 0.80 -15.47 -0.17
C VAL A 275 0.94 -15.44 -1.68
N GLU A 276 -0.17 -15.34 -2.41
CA GLU A 276 -0.15 -15.37 -3.88
C GLU A 276 0.38 -14.07 -4.48
N GLY A 277 0.05 -12.92 -3.90
CA GLY A 277 0.37 -11.61 -4.44
C GLY A 277 1.75 -11.09 -4.04
N TYR A 278 2.16 -11.36 -2.80
CA TYR A 278 3.18 -10.57 -2.08
C TYR A 278 4.22 -11.40 -1.33
N SER A 279 4.12 -12.73 -1.25
CA SER A 279 5.17 -13.55 -0.64
C SER A 279 6.53 -13.36 -1.34
N PRO A 280 7.66 -13.54 -0.63
CA PRO A 280 8.99 -13.49 -1.23
C PRO A 280 9.10 -14.42 -2.45
N GLU A 281 8.49 -15.61 -2.38
CA GLU A 281 8.48 -16.61 -3.46
C GLU A 281 7.74 -16.09 -4.70
N SER A 282 6.55 -15.52 -4.52
CA SER A 282 5.74 -14.97 -5.62
C SER A 282 6.44 -13.77 -6.26
N VAL A 283 6.96 -12.85 -5.44
CA VAL A 283 7.67 -11.66 -5.92
C VAL A 283 8.97 -12.04 -6.64
N LEU A 284 9.72 -13.00 -6.10
CA LEU A 284 10.94 -13.52 -6.74
C LEU A 284 10.63 -14.20 -8.08
N ALA A 285 9.53 -14.93 -8.21
CA ALA A 285 9.11 -15.52 -9.47
C ALA A 285 8.83 -14.44 -10.54
N LYS A 286 8.16 -13.35 -10.17
CA LYS A 286 7.94 -12.19 -11.06
C LYS A 286 9.26 -11.56 -11.49
N TRP A 287 10.19 -11.35 -10.56
CA TRP A 287 11.53 -10.83 -10.86
C TRP A 287 12.32 -11.75 -11.79
N LYS A 288 12.37 -13.06 -11.52
CA LYS A 288 13.04 -14.04 -12.40
C LYS A 288 12.49 -14.00 -13.82
N PHE A 289 11.17 -13.92 -13.97
CA PHE A 289 10.53 -13.76 -15.27
C PHE A 289 10.98 -12.48 -15.97
N ILE A 290 10.97 -11.34 -15.28
CA ILE A 290 11.37 -10.04 -15.87
C ILE A 290 12.85 -10.04 -16.24
N MET A 291 13.73 -10.53 -15.38
CA MET A 291 15.16 -10.62 -15.65
C MET A 291 15.46 -11.50 -16.86
N SER A 292 14.67 -12.56 -17.10
CA SER A 292 14.79 -13.38 -18.31
C SER A 292 14.42 -12.61 -19.60
N LYS A 293 13.57 -11.58 -19.49
CA LYS A 293 13.21 -10.70 -20.61
C LYS A 293 14.25 -9.62 -20.82
N LEU A 294 14.84 -9.09 -19.73
CA LEU A 294 15.85 -8.04 -19.81
C LEU A 294 17.11 -8.49 -20.55
N ARG A 295 17.53 -9.75 -20.40
CA ARG A 295 18.66 -10.33 -21.16
C ARG A 295 18.45 -10.37 -22.69
N LYS A 296 17.22 -10.17 -23.16
CA LYS A 296 16.86 -10.18 -24.59
C LYS A 296 16.68 -8.77 -25.18
N ILE A 297 16.86 -7.73 -24.35
CA ILE A 297 16.82 -6.30 -24.69
C ILE A 297 18.26 -5.81 -24.68
#